data_AF-A0A8J5MH12-F1
#
_entry.id   AF-A0A8J5MH12-F1
#
_cell.length_a   1.000
_cell.length_b   1.000
_cell.length_c   1.000
_cell.angle_alpha   90.00
_cell.angle_beta   90.00
_cell.angle_gamma   90.00
#
_symmetry.space_group_name_H-M   'P 1'
#
loop_
_entity.id
_entity.type
_entity.pdbx_description
1 polymer ?
#
loop_
_entity_poly.entity_id
_entity_poly.type
_entity_poly.pdbx_seq_one_letter_code
_entity_poly.pdbx_strand_id
1 'polypeptide(L)' 'MPRKPCQKDVPPQLKVAAVLYLAHRAIGGRLPRGSIVTAASGFGLHRHTVSKVWRLHHNSAALLRGSTAAASSSSTARRR' A
#
# COMPACT_ATOMS: atom_id res chain seq x y z
N MET A 1 13.30 17.35 9.33
CA MET A 1 13.29 17.78 7.91
C MET A 1 11.95 17.41 7.27
N PRO A 2 11.01 18.35 7.09
CA PRO A 2 9.78 18.09 6.34
C PRO A 2 10.13 17.75 4.89
N ARG A 3 9.45 16.77 4.29
CA ARG A 3 9.71 16.39 2.89
C ARG A 3 9.30 17.55 1.99
N LYS A 4 10.10 17.84 0.94
CA LYS A 4 9.78 18.86 -0.07
C LYS A 4 8.40 18.56 -0.67
N PRO A 5 7.42 19.47 -0.56
CA PRO A 5 6.19 19.37 -1.34
C PRO A 5 6.59 19.46 -2.82
N CYS A 6 5.94 18.70 -3.70
CA CYS A 6 6.25 18.51 -5.14
C CYS A 6 7.09 17.27 -5.53
N GLN A 7 7.39 16.34 -4.61
CA GLN A 7 7.69 14.96 -5.05
C GLN A 7 6.39 14.37 -5.63
N LYS A 8 6.36 14.05 -6.93
CA LYS A 8 5.19 13.46 -7.59
C LYS A 8 4.78 12.20 -6.82
N ASP A 9 3.68 12.29 -6.11
CA ASP A 9 3.13 11.13 -5.41
C ASP A 9 2.82 10.05 -6.44
N VAL A 10 3.30 8.84 -6.20
CA VAL A 10 2.92 7.70 -7.04
C VAL A 10 1.41 7.55 -6.92
N PRO A 11 0.68 7.52 -8.05
CA PRO A 11 -0.77 7.45 -8.03
C PRO A 11 -1.22 6.21 -7.25
N PRO A 12 -2.32 6.33 -6.47
CA PRO A 12 -2.77 5.26 -5.57
C PRO A 12 -3.07 3.96 -6.34
N GLN A 13 -3.64 4.06 -7.54
CA GLN A 13 -3.92 2.91 -8.42
C GLN A 13 -2.66 2.12 -8.75
N LEU A 14 -1.55 2.81 -9.00
CA LEU A 14 -0.28 2.21 -9.39
C LEU A 14 0.40 1.54 -8.18
N LYS A 15 0.21 2.10 -6.97
CA LYS A 15 0.59 1.43 -5.71
C LYS A 15 -0.18 0.12 -5.53
N VAL A 16 -1.50 0.13 -5.75
CA VAL A 16 -2.34 -1.07 -5.64
C VAL A 16 -1.94 -2.12 -6.67
N ALA A 17 -1.74 -1.74 -7.93
CA ALA A 17 -1.30 -2.64 -8.99
C ALA A 17 0.05 -3.30 -8.67
N ALA A 18 1.03 -2.51 -8.19
CA ALA A 18 2.34 -3.03 -7.79
C ALA A 18 2.24 -4.01 -6.61
N VAL A 19 1.37 -3.74 -5.64
CA VAL A 19 1.12 -4.67 -4.51
C VAL A 19 0.51 -5.97 -4.99
N LEU A 20 -0.55 -5.91 -5.81
CA LEU A 20 -1.24 -7.10 -6.31
C LEU A 20 -0.28 -7.98 -7.12
N TYR A 21 0.54 -7.36 -7.97
CA TYR A 21 1.56 -8.06 -8.75
C TYR A 21 2.57 -8.79 -7.86
N LEU A 22 3.04 -8.13 -6.80
CA LEU A 22 3.98 -8.74 -5.85
C LEU A 22 3.31 -9.81 -4.98
N ALA A 23 2.05 -9.61 -4.58
CA ALA A 23 1.29 -10.56 -3.78
C ALA A 23 1.04 -11.86 -4.54
N HIS A 24 0.72 -11.77 -5.83
CA HIS A 24 0.57 -12.94 -6.70
C HIS A 24 1.85 -13.78 -6.81
N ARG A 25 3.03 -13.13 -6.72
CA ARG A 25 4.34 -13.79 -6.80
C ARG A 25 4.93 -14.18 -5.45
N ALA A 26 4.30 -13.77 -4.36
CA ALA A 26 4.77 -14.11 -3.03
C ALA A 26 4.40 -15.56 -2.73
N ILE A 27 5.37 -16.35 -2.26
CA ILE A 27 5.16 -17.74 -1.87
C ILE A 27 5.37 -17.80 -0.36
N GLY A 28 4.33 -18.21 0.38
CA GLY A 28 4.38 -18.29 1.85
C GLY A 28 4.66 -16.95 2.54
N GLY A 29 4.19 -15.83 1.98
CA GLY A 29 4.42 -14.48 2.53
C GLY A 29 5.85 -13.95 2.29
N ARG A 30 6.71 -14.71 1.61
CA ARG A 30 8.04 -14.25 1.19
C ARG A 30 8.06 -13.93 -0.29
N LEU A 31 8.72 -12.83 -0.59
CA LEU A 31 8.89 -12.37 -1.96
C LEU A 31 10.18 -12.98 -2.54
N PRO A 32 10.13 -13.63 -3.71
CA PRO A 32 11.32 -14.17 -4.35
C PRO A 32 12.34 -13.06 -4.67
N ARG A 33 13.64 -13.44 -4.67
CA ARG A 33 14.73 -12.50 -4.95
C ARG A 33 14.55 -11.94 -6.37
N GLY A 34 14.68 -10.62 -6.51
CA GLY A 34 14.53 -9.94 -7.79
C GLY A 34 13.11 -9.49 -8.15
N SER A 35 12.06 -9.99 -7.49
CA SER A 35 10.66 -9.60 -7.77
C SER A 35 10.40 -8.09 -7.65
N ILE A 36 11.08 -7.41 -6.71
CA ILE A 36 11.01 -5.95 -6.57
C ILE A 36 11.59 -5.24 -7.80
N VAL A 37 12.69 -5.76 -8.34
CA VAL A 37 13.34 -5.20 -9.53
C VAL A 37 12.46 -5.41 -10.75
N THR A 38 11.89 -6.62 -10.91
CA THR A 38 10.97 -6.90 -12.01
C THR A 38 9.72 -6.02 -11.95
N ALA A 39 9.13 -5.83 -10.77
CA ALA A 39 8.00 -4.92 -10.59
C ALA A 39 8.40 -3.46 -10.88
N ALA A 40 9.57 -3.02 -10.41
CA ALA A 40 10.09 -1.68 -10.67
C ALA A 40 10.19 -1.40 -12.18
N SER A 41 10.79 -2.32 -12.94
CA SER A 41 10.88 -2.23 -14.39
C SER A 41 9.51 -2.28 -15.08
N GLY A 42 8.61 -3.16 -14.65
CA GLY A 42 7.28 -3.32 -15.26
C GLY A 42 6.36 -2.12 -15.05
N PHE A 43 6.49 -1.42 -13.91
CA PHE A 43 5.66 -0.25 -13.58
C PHE A 43 6.37 1.10 -13.81
N GLY A 44 7.61 1.09 -14.33
CA GLY A 44 8.40 2.31 -14.52
C GLY A 44 8.72 3.06 -13.21
N LEU A 45 8.82 2.32 -12.09
CA LEU A 45 9.04 2.88 -10.77
C LEU A 45 10.46 2.64 -10.27
N HIS A 46 10.91 3.47 -9.33
CA HIS A 46 12.15 3.19 -8.62
C HIS A 46 11.99 2.00 -7.65
N ARG A 47 12.99 1.12 -7.59
CA ARG A 47 13.02 -0.07 -6.70
C ARG A 47 12.71 0.25 -5.23
N HIS A 48 13.19 1.39 -4.73
CA HIS A 48 12.92 1.82 -3.35
C HIS A 48 11.45 2.16 -3.11
N THR A 49 10.76 2.70 -4.10
CA THR A 49 9.34 3.03 -4.02
C THR A 49 8.51 1.76 -3.92
N VAL A 50 8.80 0.77 -4.78
CA VAL A 50 8.15 -0.55 -4.76
C VAL A 50 8.40 -1.27 -3.43
N SER A 51 9.65 -1.27 -2.95
CA SER A 51 10.01 -1.85 -1.63
C SER A 51 9.28 -1.16 -0.47
N LYS A 52 9.10 0.16 -0.52
CA LYS A 52 8.38 0.91 0.51
C LYS A 52 6.89 0.59 0.49
N VAL A 53 6.29 0.52 -0.69
CA VAL A 53 4.87 0.16 -0.88
C VAL A 53 4.61 -1.27 -0.38
N TRP A 54 5.47 -2.23 -0.73
CA TRP A 54 5.36 -3.62 -0.26
C TRP A 54 5.43 -3.74 1.27
N ARG A 55 6.39 -3.02 1.90
CA ARG A 55 6.50 -2.97 3.36
C ARG A 55 5.29 -2.33 4.01
N LEU A 56 4.77 -1.22 3.48
CA LEU A 56 3.55 -0.58 4.00
C LEU A 56 2.36 -1.54 3.97
N HIS A 57 2.22 -2.32 2.89
CA HIS A 57 1.16 -3.31 2.76
C HIS A 57 1.28 -4.44 3.78
N HIS A 58 2.49 -4.93 4.05
CA HIS A 58 2.70 -5.98 5.07
C HIS A 58 2.55 -5.45 6.50
N ASN A 59 2.83 -4.16 6.69
CA ASN A 59 2.55 -3.46 7.94
C ASN A 59 1.09 -3.02 8.06
N SER A 60 0.17 -3.60 7.26
CA SER A 60 -1.27 -3.30 7.30
C SER A 60 -1.91 -3.59 8.66
N ALA A 61 -1.32 -4.44 9.51
CA ALA A 61 -1.70 -4.57 10.92
C ALA A 61 -1.57 -3.23 11.68
N ALA A 62 -0.59 -2.39 11.35
CA ALA A 62 -0.44 -1.04 11.89
C ALA A 62 -1.37 -0.01 11.23
N LEU A 63 -1.78 -0.22 9.97
CA LEU A 63 -2.71 0.66 9.24
C LEU A 63 -4.18 0.40 9.62
N LEU A 64 -4.58 -0.85 9.83
CA LEU A 64 -5.95 -1.23 10.23
C LEU A 64 -6.28 -0.77 11.66
N ARG A 65 -5.28 -0.65 12.55
CA ARG A 65 -5.44 -0.06 13.89
C ARG A 65 -5.89 1.42 13.86
N GLY A 66 -5.71 2.12 12.73
CA GLY A 66 -6.16 3.50 12.55
C GLY A 66 -7.55 3.63 11.90
N SER A 67 -8.11 2.57 11.32
CA SER A 67 -9.35 2.64 10.52
C SER A 67 -10.60 2.12 11.25
N THR A 68 -10.45 1.45 12.39
CA THR A 68 -11.59 0.92 13.17
C THR A 68 -12.22 1.94 14.12
N ALA A 69 -11.72 3.19 14.17
CA ALA A 69 -12.25 4.23 15.04
C ALA A 69 -13.34 5.13 14.38
N ALA A 70 -13.57 5.03 13.07
CA ALA A 70 -14.41 5.98 12.33
C ALA A 70 -15.77 5.43 11.86
N ALA A 71 -16.12 4.17 12.16
CA ALA A 71 -17.31 3.50 11.59
C ALA A 71 -18.48 3.30 12.58
N SER A 72 -18.54 4.02 13.70
CA SER A 72 -19.55 3.77 14.76
C SER A 72 -20.59 4.89 14.97
N SER A 73 -20.57 5.98 14.20
CA SER A 73 -21.43 7.15 14.44
C SER A 73 -22.34 7.49 13.26
N SER A 74 -23.14 6.53 12.81
CA SER A 74 -24.29 6.83 11.93
C SER A 74 -25.37 5.76 12.02
N SER A 75 -25.95 5.59 13.20
CA SER A 75 -27.25 4.92 13.35
C SER A 75 -27.85 5.24 14.71
N THR A 76 -28.64 6.32 14.81
CA THR A 76 -29.86 6.43 15.64
C THR A 76 -30.49 7.80 15.38
N ALA A 77 -31.37 7.88 14.38
CA ALA A 77 -32.37 8.95 14.28
C ALA A 77 -33.54 8.46 13.42
N ARG A 78 -34.32 7.50 13.94
CA ARG A 78 -35.63 7.14 13.38
C ARG A 78 -36.57 6.59 14.46
N ARG A 79 -37.47 7.44 14.94
CA ARG A 79 -38.87 7.21 15.37
C ARG A 79 -39.27 8.44 16.20
N ARG A 80 -40.06 9.34 15.61
CA ARG A 80 -41.53 9.41 15.58
C ARG A 80 -42.01 10.35 16.67
#